data_AF-A0A642UMX6-F1
#
_entry.id   AF-A0A642UMX6-F1
#
_cell.length_a   1.000
_cell.length_b   1.000
_cell.length_c   1.000
_cell.angle_alpha   90.00
_cell.angle_beta   90.00
_cell.angle_gamma   90.00
#
_symmetry.space_group_name_H-M   'P 1'
#
loop_
_entity.id
_entity.type
_entity.pdbx_description
1 polymer ?
#
loop_
_entity_poly.entity_id
_entity_poly.type
_entity_poly.pdbx_seq_one_letter_code
_entity_poly.pdbx_strand_id
1 'polypeptide(L)'
;MFSDAQLDQLTVLKRSGIIVSNMELLANMKVLYVRVAETVTEAFFLPASVTELGVWSTCGVDGIPPQLKVFEYQDVVTVDGAPYEVAVASQSLERMVVNRAHDVTIECPHLTSLSVKWVAELGGLVAPKLETLEATKTSIALEGLPRLEHVVMRGNGPEDGSHEQRVVVSHRLKSVTIEHMVLSEV
;
A
#
# COMPACT_ATOMS: atom_id res chain seq x y z
N MET A 1 23.67 -18.00 9.07
CA MET A 1 24.15 -17.91 7.68
C MET A 1 23.49 -19.04 6.92
N PHE A 2 22.84 -18.75 5.78
CA PHE A 2 22.24 -19.78 4.92
C PHE A 2 23.28 -20.26 3.90
N SER A 3 23.23 -21.53 3.50
CA SER A 3 23.99 -22.02 2.34
C SER A 3 23.27 -21.69 1.04
N ASP A 4 23.98 -21.74 -0.09
CA ASP A 4 23.40 -21.50 -1.43
C ASP A 4 22.20 -22.41 -1.69
N ALA A 5 22.31 -23.70 -1.36
CA ALA A 5 21.21 -24.65 -1.48
C ALA A 5 19.99 -24.30 -0.60
N GLN A 6 20.18 -23.63 0.54
CA GLN A 6 19.08 -23.15 1.38
C GLN A 6 18.47 -21.86 0.82
N LEU A 7 19.29 -20.98 0.25
CA LEU A 7 18.84 -19.75 -0.42
C LEU A 7 18.04 -20.07 -1.68
N ASP A 8 18.46 -21.06 -2.45
CA ASP A 8 17.76 -21.53 -3.66
C ASP A 8 16.35 -22.06 -3.36
N GLN A 9 16.12 -22.58 -2.15
CA GLN A 9 14.81 -23.07 -1.72
C GLN A 9 13.94 -21.96 -1.11
N LEU A 10 14.48 -20.77 -0.89
CA LEU A 10 13.78 -19.67 -0.24
C LEU A 10 12.83 -18.98 -1.23
N THR A 11 11.53 -19.20 -1.03
CA THR A 11 10.47 -18.64 -1.90
C THR A 11 9.71 -17.50 -1.24
N VAL A 12 9.80 -17.36 0.08
CA VAL A 12 9.11 -16.34 0.88
C VAL A 12 10.06 -15.83 1.95
N LEU A 13 10.23 -14.51 1.99
CA LEU A 13 10.91 -13.81 3.07
C LEU A 13 9.99 -12.69 3.56
N LYS A 14 9.30 -12.92 4.68
CA LYS A 14 8.42 -11.96 5.35
C LYS A 14 8.97 -11.57 6.71
N ARG A 15 9.78 -10.51 6.76
CA ARG A 15 10.26 -9.96 8.02
C ARG A 15 10.56 -8.47 7.89
N SER A 16 10.11 -7.70 8.89
CA SER A 16 10.43 -6.28 8.97
C SER A 16 11.93 -6.07 9.19
N GLY A 17 12.47 -5.05 8.54
CA GLY A 17 13.83 -4.57 8.81
C GLY A 17 14.98 -5.40 8.24
N ILE A 18 14.73 -6.42 7.41
CA ILE A 18 15.81 -7.13 6.70
C ILE A 18 16.35 -6.24 5.58
N ILE A 19 17.66 -6.01 5.57
CA ILE A 19 18.36 -5.40 4.44
C ILE A 19 18.95 -6.54 3.60
N VAL A 20 18.64 -6.55 2.30
CA VAL A 20 19.23 -7.49 1.35
C VAL A 20 20.27 -6.75 0.52
N SER A 21 21.54 -7.11 0.70
CA SER A 21 22.64 -6.48 -0.03
C SER A 21 22.86 -7.04 -1.44
N ASN A 22 22.39 -8.26 -1.70
CA ASN A 22 22.46 -8.90 -3.01
C ASN A 22 21.17 -9.65 -3.32
N MET A 23 20.35 -9.05 -4.19
CA MET A 23 19.07 -9.62 -4.62
C MET A 23 19.23 -10.81 -5.58
N GLU A 24 20.39 -10.97 -6.24
CA GLU A 24 20.63 -12.08 -7.19
C GLU A 24 20.58 -13.45 -6.51
N LEU A 25 20.93 -13.51 -5.22
CA LEU A 25 20.88 -14.72 -4.41
C LEU A 25 19.46 -15.21 -4.12
N LEU A 26 18.44 -14.44 -4.51
CA LEU A 26 17.02 -14.68 -4.23
C LEU A 26 16.26 -15.05 -5.52
N ALA A 27 16.91 -15.72 -6.48
CA ALA A 27 16.38 -16.00 -7.81
C ALA A 27 15.02 -16.73 -7.82
N ASN A 28 14.72 -17.54 -6.79
CA ASN A 28 13.47 -18.28 -6.65
C ASN A 28 12.43 -17.61 -5.73
N MET A 29 12.71 -16.40 -5.26
CA MET A 29 11.85 -15.67 -4.34
C MET A 29 10.57 -15.20 -5.03
N LYS A 30 9.42 -15.48 -4.42
CA LYS A 30 8.11 -14.99 -4.90
C LYS A 30 7.60 -13.82 -4.07
N VAL A 31 7.90 -13.84 -2.78
CA VAL A 31 7.43 -12.86 -1.81
C VAL A 31 8.61 -12.30 -1.03
N LEU A 32 8.85 -11.00 -1.14
CA LEU A 32 10.02 -10.35 -0.56
C LEU A 32 9.59 -9.13 0.26
N TYR A 33 9.99 -9.11 1.52
CA TYR A 33 9.71 -8.03 2.46
C TYR A 33 11.04 -7.53 3.02
N VAL A 34 11.40 -6.28 2.70
CA VAL A 34 12.75 -5.73 2.91
C VAL A 34 12.73 -4.28 3.36
N ARG A 35 13.80 -3.88 4.04
CA ARG A 35 14.11 -2.48 4.30
C ARG A 35 14.91 -1.90 3.14
N VAL A 36 14.47 -0.76 2.64
CA VAL A 36 15.12 -0.02 1.56
C VAL A 36 15.55 1.34 2.12
N ALA A 37 16.69 1.86 1.65
CA ALA A 37 17.28 3.13 2.09
C ALA A 37 17.29 4.19 0.97
N GLU A 38 16.55 3.93 -0.10
CA GLU A 38 16.41 4.76 -1.29
C GLU A 38 14.95 4.76 -1.75
N THR A 39 14.60 5.70 -2.63
CA THR A 39 13.28 5.74 -3.26
C THR A 39 13.08 4.52 -4.14
N VAL A 40 11.94 3.84 -3.96
CA VAL A 40 11.54 2.73 -4.84
C VAL A 40 11.04 3.33 -6.15
N THR A 41 11.50 2.78 -7.27
CA THR A 41 11.08 3.19 -8.61
C THR A 41 10.75 1.97 -9.47
N GLU A 42 10.26 2.17 -10.69
CA GLU A 42 10.07 1.09 -11.66
C GLU A 42 11.35 0.31 -12.00
N ALA A 43 12.52 0.96 -11.85
CA ALA A 43 13.83 0.37 -12.10
C ALA A 43 14.42 -0.37 -10.88
N PHE A 44 13.70 -0.41 -9.75
CA PHE A 44 14.15 -1.09 -8.55
C PHE A 44 14.40 -2.57 -8.83
N PHE A 45 15.65 -3.01 -8.67
CA PHE A 45 16.04 -4.36 -9.05
C PHE A 45 15.38 -5.41 -8.14
N LEU A 46 14.63 -6.32 -8.76
CA LEU A 46 14.03 -7.49 -8.12
C LEU A 46 14.27 -8.73 -8.98
N PRO A 47 14.42 -9.92 -8.37
CA PRO A 47 14.30 -11.16 -9.10
C PRO A 47 12.98 -11.21 -9.86
N ALA A 48 13.01 -11.68 -11.11
CA ALA A 48 11.83 -11.71 -11.98
C ALA A 48 10.69 -12.59 -11.45
N SER A 49 10.98 -13.49 -10.51
CA SER A 49 10.05 -14.37 -9.82
C SER A 49 9.26 -13.68 -8.69
N VAL A 50 9.72 -12.51 -8.23
CA VAL A 50 9.06 -11.76 -7.14
C VAL A 50 7.81 -11.09 -7.68
N THR A 51 6.65 -11.46 -7.12
CA THR A 51 5.34 -10.90 -7.46
C THR A 51 4.71 -10.17 -6.28
N GLU A 52 5.23 -10.33 -5.06
CA GLU A 52 4.82 -9.59 -3.87
C GLU A 52 6.03 -8.93 -3.23
N LEU A 53 5.98 -7.61 -3.11
CA LEU A 53 7.01 -6.79 -2.49
C LEU A 53 6.44 -5.99 -1.32
N GLY A 54 7.04 -6.14 -0.15
CA GLY A 54 6.84 -5.25 1.00
C GLY A 54 8.10 -4.44 1.29
N VAL A 55 7.95 -3.13 1.45
CA VAL A 55 9.05 -2.19 1.67
C VAL A 55 8.87 -1.47 2.99
N TRP A 56 9.90 -1.55 3.82
CA TRP A 56 10.11 -0.67 4.96
C TRP A 56 11.09 0.41 4.55
N SER A 57 10.66 1.67 4.45
CA SER A 57 11.54 2.74 4.01
C SER A 57 11.18 4.04 4.69
N THR A 58 12.19 4.91 4.82
CA THR A 58 12.03 6.33 5.16
C THR A 58 12.25 7.17 3.89
N CYS A 59 11.97 6.60 2.73
CA CYS A 59 12.04 7.23 1.42
C CYS A 59 10.71 7.01 0.71
N GLY A 60 10.43 7.83 -0.30
CA GLY A 60 9.20 7.73 -1.08
C GLY A 60 9.17 6.54 -2.04
N VAL A 61 8.10 6.50 -2.83
CA VAL A 61 7.91 5.58 -3.95
C VAL A 61 7.52 6.40 -5.16
N ASP A 62 8.24 6.22 -6.27
CA ASP A 62 7.98 6.84 -7.56
C ASP A 62 7.91 5.74 -8.64
N GLY A 63 6.82 4.97 -8.56
CA GLY A 63 6.62 3.76 -9.35
C GLY A 63 7.14 2.48 -8.70
N ILE A 64 6.76 1.34 -9.29
CA ILE A 64 7.13 0.01 -8.81
C ILE A 64 7.45 -0.91 -10.00
N PRO A 65 8.27 -1.95 -9.83
CA PRO A 65 8.55 -2.89 -10.90
C PRO A 65 7.26 -3.56 -11.47
N PRO A 66 7.12 -3.65 -12.80
CA PRO A 66 5.85 -3.99 -13.47
C PRO A 66 5.42 -5.45 -13.27
N GLN A 67 6.26 -6.33 -12.75
CA GLN A 67 5.92 -7.71 -12.44
C GLN A 67 5.09 -7.87 -11.15
N LEU A 68 5.02 -6.84 -10.32
CA LEU A 68 4.39 -6.93 -9.00
C LEU A 68 2.87 -7.00 -9.08
N LYS A 69 2.30 -7.96 -8.33
CA LYS A 69 0.87 -8.17 -8.11
C LYS A 69 0.42 -7.64 -6.76
N VAL A 70 1.32 -7.65 -5.78
CA VAL A 70 1.07 -7.16 -4.44
C VAL A 70 2.20 -6.21 -4.04
N PHE A 71 1.85 -5.03 -3.55
CA PHE A 71 2.80 -4.05 -3.05
C PHE A 71 2.39 -3.56 -1.66
N GLU A 72 3.35 -3.51 -0.73
CA GLU A 72 3.16 -3.00 0.62
C GLU A 72 4.25 -1.97 0.92
N TYR A 73 3.84 -0.78 1.34
CA TYR A 73 4.72 0.28 1.81
C TYR A 73 4.46 0.55 3.30
N GLN A 74 5.53 0.61 4.07
CA GLN A 74 5.48 0.82 5.52
C GLN A 74 6.60 1.78 5.93
N ASP A 75 6.27 2.95 6.47
CA ASP A 75 7.29 3.82 7.05
C ASP A 75 7.94 3.18 8.29
N VAL A 76 9.26 3.36 8.42
CA VAL A 76 10.06 2.99 9.59
C VAL A 76 10.14 4.19 10.53
N VAL A 77 8.98 4.59 11.05
CA VAL A 77 8.78 5.53 12.17
C VAL A 77 9.96 6.49 12.41
N THR A 78 9.95 7.66 11.77
CA THR A 78 10.68 8.79 12.33
C THR A 78 9.68 9.73 12.98
N VAL A 79 9.86 9.99 14.28
CA VAL A 79 8.97 10.82 15.11
C VAL A 79 8.94 12.28 14.63
N ASP A 80 9.89 12.68 13.77
CA ASP A 80 10.13 14.07 13.38
C ASP A 80 10.52 14.26 11.89
N GLY A 81 10.29 13.28 11.01
CA GLY A 81 10.88 13.25 9.65
C GLY A 81 9.88 13.47 8.52
N ALA A 82 10.33 14.20 7.50
CA ALA A 82 9.60 14.74 6.36
C ALA A 82 8.51 13.85 5.73
N PRO A 83 7.46 14.46 5.17
CA PRO A 83 6.43 13.76 4.43
C PRO A 83 7.03 12.94 3.27
N TYR A 84 6.73 11.64 3.23
CA TYR A 84 7.10 10.80 2.09
C TYR A 84 5.93 10.66 1.13
N GLU A 85 6.22 10.91 -0.13
CA GLU A 85 5.29 10.76 -1.24
C GLU A 85 5.34 9.32 -1.76
N VAL A 86 4.17 8.74 -2.01
CA VAL A 86 4.00 7.41 -2.60
C VAL A 86 3.15 7.56 -3.85
N ALA A 87 3.80 7.58 -5.01
CA ALA A 87 3.17 7.55 -6.32
C ALA A 87 3.34 6.17 -6.94
N VAL A 88 2.23 5.49 -7.24
CA VAL A 88 2.25 4.16 -7.85
C VAL A 88 1.30 4.11 -9.04
N ALA A 89 1.88 3.95 -10.23
CA ALA A 89 1.17 3.57 -11.45
C ALA A 89 1.52 2.13 -11.83
N SER A 90 0.54 1.27 -12.04
CA SER A 90 0.81 -0.13 -12.42
C SER A 90 -0.35 -0.79 -13.17
N GLN A 91 0.00 -1.49 -14.26
CA GLN A 91 -0.95 -2.27 -15.06
C GLN A 91 -1.17 -3.70 -14.52
N SER A 92 -0.35 -4.15 -13.57
CA SER A 92 -0.35 -5.52 -13.07
C SER A 92 -0.77 -5.64 -11.62
N LEU A 93 -0.70 -4.53 -10.85
CA LEU A 93 -0.95 -4.51 -9.41
C LEU A 93 -2.42 -4.81 -9.09
N GLU A 94 -2.64 -5.77 -8.21
CA GLU A 94 -3.96 -6.25 -7.80
C GLU A 94 -4.26 -5.91 -6.34
N ARG A 95 -3.22 -5.86 -5.48
CA ARG A 95 -3.35 -5.48 -4.07
C ARG A 95 -2.28 -4.48 -3.65
N MET A 96 -2.70 -3.47 -2.90
CA MET A 96 -1.82 -2.44 -2.38
C MET A 96 -2.10 -2.16 -0.91
N VAL A 97 -1.02 -2.04 -0.12
CA VAL A 97 -1.07 -1.61 1.28
C VAL A 97 -0.13 -0.43 1.44
N VAL A 98 -0.62 0.67 1.99
CA VAL A 98 0.20 1.84 2.36
C VAL A 98 -0.05 2.13 3.83
N ASN A 99 1.01 2.13 4.62
CA ASN A 99 0.94 2.47 6.03
C ASN A 99 1.96 3.57 6.33
N ARG A 100 1.43 4.73 6.73
CA ARG A 100 2.15 5.98 7.00
C ARG A 100 2.82 6.54 5.76
N ALA A 101 2.15 7.45 5.10
CA ALA A 101 2.68 8.29 4.03
C ALA A 101 2.05 9.67 4.16
N HIS A 102 2.67 10.70 3.59
CA HIS A 102 2.02 12.00 3.57
C HIS A 102 1.09 12.07 2.37
N ASP A 103 1.64 12.04 1.16
CA ASP A 103 0.87 12.11 -0.08
C ASP A 103 0.89 10.74 -0.77
N VAL A 104 -0.29 10.28 -1.17
CA VAL A 104 -0.44 9.02 -1.90
C VAL A 104 -1.20 9.26 -3.20
N THR A 105 -0.64 8.83 -4.32
CA THR A 105 -1.29 8.82 -5.64
C THR A 105 -1.22 7.41 -6.23
N ILE A 106 -2.38 6.89 -6.66
CA ILE A 106 -2.53 5.50 -7.11
C ILE A 106 -3.25 5.48 -8.46
N GLU A 107 -2.56 4.99 -9.49
CA GLU A 107 -3.08 4.76 -10.84
C GLU A 107 -2.94 3.29 -11.23
N CYS A 108 -3.87 2.46 -10.73
CA CYS A 108 -3.78 1.01 -10.85
C CYS A 108 -5.11 0.43 -11.38
N PRO A 109 -5.31 0.35 -12.71
CA PRO A 109 -6.57 -0.10 -13.31
C PRO A 109 -7.00 -1.53 -12.97
N HIS A 110 -6.07 -2.34 -12.46
CA HIS A 110 -6.30 -3.73 -12.05
C HIS A 110 -6.37 -3.93 -10.54
N LEU A 111 -6.25 -2.85 -9.75
CA LEU A 111 -6.30 -2.93 -8.29
C LEU A 111 -7.69 -3.35 -7.81
N THR A 112 -7.75 -4.43 -7.04
CA THR A 112 -8.98 -4.98 -6.46
C THR A 112 -9.03 -4.81 -4.95
N SER A 113 -7.87 -4.66 -4.28
CA SER A 113 -7.78 -4.47 -2.84
C SER A 113 -6.81 -3.34 -2.47
N LEU A 114 -7.29 -2.39 -1.68
CA LEU A 114 -6.51 -1.26 -1.17
C LEU A 114 -6.66 -1.15 0.34
N SER A 115 -5.54 -1.07 1.06
CA SER A 115 -5.49 -0.71 2.48
C SER A 115 -4.59 0.51 2.67
N VAL A 116 -5.16 1.64 3.09
CA VAL A 116 -4.44 2.86 3.43
C VAL A 116 -4.57 3.16 4.91
N LYS A 117 -3.45 3.40 5.59
CA LYS A 117 -3.42 3.65 7.03
C LYS A 117 -2.51 4.83 7.32
N TRP A 118 -2.99 5.81 8.07
CA TRP A 118 -2.21 6.99 8.47
C TRP A 118 -1.62 7.75 7.28
N VAL A 119 -2.38 7.84 6.19
CA VAL A 119 -2.08 8.69 5.04
C VAL A 119 -2.72 10.06 5.25
N ALA A 120 -1.91 11.11 5.19
CA ALA A 120 -2.37 12.48 5.41
C ALA A 120 -3.24 12.98 4.27
N GLU A 121 -2.76 12.83 3.03
CA GLU A 121 -3.42 13.24 1.80
C GLU A 121 -3.44 12.09 0.79
N LEU A 122 -4.62 11.69 0.37
CA LEU A 122 -4.80 10.78 -0.76
C LEU A 122 -5.16 11.63 -1.98
N GLY A 123 -4.17 11.96 -2.80
CA GLY A 123 -4.30 12.89 -3.91
C GLY A 123 -5.20 12.35 -5.03
N GLY A 124 -4.74 11.31 -5.73
CA GLY A 124 -5.48 10.68 -6.83
C GLY A 124 -5.64 9.17 -6.64
N LEU A 125 -6.86 8.65 -6.88
CA LEU A 125 -7.15 7.22 -6.86
C LEU A 125 -7.88 6.80 -8.14
N VAL A 126 -7.16 6.18 -9.07
CA VAL A 126 -7.71 5.58 -10.30
C VAL A 126 -7.64 4.07 -10.19
N ALA A 127 -8.69 3.48 -9.61
CA ALA A 127 -8.82 2.04 -9.41
C ALA A 127 -10.26 1.55 -9.72
N PRO A 128 -10.69 1.56 -11.00
CA PRO A 128 -12.07 1.23 -11.40
C PRO A 128 -12.51 -0.20 -11.06
N LYS A 129 -11.56 -1.09 -10.74
CA LYS A 129 -11.81 -2.47 -10.32
C LYS A 129 -11.69 -2.68 -8.82
N LEU A 130 -11.57 -1.62 -8.02
CA LEU A 130 -11.43 -1.75 -6.58
C LEU A 130 -12.70 -2.34 -5.97
N GLU A 131 -12.56 -3.49 -5.31
CA GLU A 131 -13.66 -4.24 -4.68
C GLU A 131 -13.61 -4.12 -3.16
N THR A 132 -12.40 -4.05 -2.59
CA THR A 132 -12.18 -3.96 -1.14
C THR A 132 -11.33 -2.76 -0.79
N LEU A 133 -11.83 -1.94 0.14
CA LEU A 133 -11.14 -0.78 0.68
C LEU A 133 -11.09 -0.84 2.21
N GLU A 134 -9.88 -0.73 2.78
CA GLU A 134 -9.65 -0.44 4.19
C GLU A 134 -8.95 0.91 4.32
N ALA A 135 -9.59 1.87 4.99
CA ALA A 135 -9.01 3.17 5.30
C ALA A 135 -8.94 3.35 6.81
N THR A 136 -7.76 3.60 7.36
CA THR A 136 -7.57 3.91 8.79
C THR A 136 -6.88 5.25 8.92
N LYS A 137 -7.52 6.22 9.58
CA LYS A 137 -6.98 7.57 9.72
C LYS A 137 -6.55 8.21 8.40
N THR A 138 -7.41 8.06 7.38
CA THR A 138 -7.18 8.56 6.03
C THR A 138 -8.52 8.92 5.41
N SER A 139 -8.61 10.15 4.90
CA SER A 139 -9.79 10.59 4.14
C SER A 139 -9.70 10.05 2.71
N ILE A 140 -10.83 9.58 2.19
CA ILE A 140 -10.93 9.01 0.85
C ILE A 140 -12.32 9.29 0.29
N ALA A 141 -12.36 9.79 -0.95
CA ALA A 141 -13.58 9.89 -1.74
C ALA A 141 -13.96 8.50 -2.27
N LEU A 142 -15.22 8.11 -2.09
CA LEU A 142 -15.72 6.81 -2.58
C LEU A 142 -16.41 6.94 -3.95
N GLU A 143 -16.68 8.17 -4.36
CA GLU A 143 -17.20 8.51 -5.67
C GLU A 143 -16.22 8.05 -6.76
N GLY A 144 -16.71 7.39 -7.80
CA GLY A 144 -15.87 6.90 -8.90
C GLY A 144 -15.26 5.50 -8.68
N LEU A 145 -15.67 4.78 -7.62
CA LEU A 145 -15.30 3.38 -7.39
C LEU A 145 -16.49 2.44 -7.68
N PRO A 146 -16.87 2.23 -8.95
CA PRO A 146 -18.14 1.58 -9.32
C PRO A 146 -18.25 0.09 -8.95
N ARG A 147 -17.13 -0.54 -8.59
CA ARG A 147 -17.05 -1.96 -8.20
C ARG A 147 -16.80 -2.17 -6.72
N LEU A 148 -16.80 -1.11 -5.92
CA LEU A 148 -16.51 -1.23 -4.50
C LEU A 148 -17.60 -2.07 -3.81
N GLU A 149 -17.25 -3.13 -3.12
CA GLU A 149 -18.23 -4.02 -2.46
C GLU A 149 -18.05 -4.02 -0.94
N HIS A 150 -16.80 -3.89 -0.49
CA HIS A 150 -16.42 -4.02 0.91
C HIS A 150 -15.66 -2.78 1.35
N VAL A 151 -16.19 -2.11 2.38
CA VAL A 151 -15.60 -0.88 2.92
C VAL A 151 -15.40 -1.04 4.42
N VAL A 152 -14.17 -0.81 4.87
CA VAL A 152 -13.79 -0.70 6.29
C VAL A 152 -13.15 0.66 6.48
N MET A 153 -13.76 1.50 7.31
CA MET A 153 -13.25 2.84 7.61
C MET A 153 -13.11 2.98 9.11
N ARG A 154 -11.89 3.28 9.55
CA ARG A 154 -11.53 3.41 10.96
C ARG A 154 -11.00 4.81 11.18
N GLY A 155 -11.64 5.52 12.09
CA GLY A 155 -11.57 6.96 12.11
C GLY A 155 -10.26 7.56 12.57
N ASN A 156 -10.23 8.86 12.35
CA ASN A 156 -9.46 9.88 13.04
C ASN A 156 -10.36 10.36 14.20
N GLY A 157 -10.08 10.01 15.46
CA GLY A 157 -10.95 10.44 16.57
C GLY A 157 -10.96 11.97 16.73
N PRO A 158 -11.94 12.56 17.46
CA PRO A 158 -11.97 14.01 17.72
C PRO A 158 -10.69 14.53 18.40
N GLU A 159 -9.95 13.64 19.08
CA GLU A 159 -8.65 13.94 19.69
C GLU A 159 -7.55 14.24 18.66
N ASP A 160 -7.70 13.79 17.42
CA ASP A 160 -6.74 14.03 16.34
C ASP A 160 -7.03 15.33 15.56
N GLY A 161 -7.99 16.16 16.01
CA GLY A 161 -8.40 17.39 15.30
C GLY A 161 -9.06 17.10 13.96
N SER A 162 -9.68 15.93 13.83
CA SER A 162 -10.04 15.36 12.56
C SER A 162 -11.28 15.96 11.91
N HIS A 163 -11.23 16.05 10.58
CA HIS A 163 -12.33 16.49 9.75
C HIS A 163 -13.41 15.41 9.65
N GLU A 164 -14.67 15.83 9.65
CA GLU A 164 -15.80 14.96 9.32
C GLU A 164 -15.57 14.35 7.93
N GLN A 165 -15.82 13.05 7.79
CA GLN A 165 -15.72 12.39 6.49
C GLN A 165 -17.11 12.23 5.89
N ARG A 166 -17.24 12.74 4.66
CA ARG A 166 -18.41 12.52 3.82
C ARG A 166 -18.29 11.15 3.15
N VAL A 167 -19.32 10.32 3.25
CA VAL A 167 -19.33 8.97 2.65
C VAL A 167 -20.48 8.90 1.66
N VAL A 168 -20.20 9.09 0.38
CA VAL A 168 -21.19 8.97 -0.70
C VAL A 168 -20.84 7.80 -1.59
N VAL A 169 -21.75 6.84 -1.72
CA VAL A 169 -21.58 5.67 -2.59
C VAL A 169 -22.78 5.59 -3.53
N SER A 170 -22.51 5.55 -4.84
CA SER A 170 -23.55 5.59 -5.86
C SER A 170 -24.20 4.22 -6.13
N HIS A 171 -23.75 3.16 -5.47
CA HIS A 171 -24.21 1.78 -5.64
C HIS A 171 -24.25 1.03 -4.31
N ARG A 172 -24.85 -0.17 -4.34
CA ARG A 172 -25.03 -0.99 -3.15
C ARG A 172 -23.74 -1.70 -2.73
N LEU A 173 -23.29 -1.44 -1.52
CA LEU A 173 -22.20 -2.18 -0.88
C LEU A 173 -22.70 -3.52 -0.30
N LYS A 174 -21.83 -4.53 -0.30
CA LYS A 174 -22.08 -5.82 0.36
C LYS A 174 -21.80 -5.76 1.86
N SER A 175 -20.75 -5.03 2.27
CA SER A 175 -20.43 -4.82 3.68
C SER A 175 -19.83 -3.45 3.92
N VAL A 176 -20.23 -2.84 5.03
CA VAL A 176 -19.71 -1.57 5.51
C VAL A 176 -19.36 -1.71 6.98
N THR A 177 -18.13 -1.39 7.35
CA THR A 177 -17.68 -1.31 8.74
C THR A 177 -17.15 0.10 8.97
N ILE A 178 -17.75 0.83 9.90
CA ILE A 178 -17.34 2.18 10.28
C ILE A 178 -17.07 2.16 11.77
N GLU A 179 -15.85 2.49 12.16
CA GLU A 179 -15.41 2.48 13.56
C GLU A 179 -14.79 3.83 13.90
N HIS A 180 -15.15 4.42 15.04
CA HIS A 180 -14.53 5.63 15.57
C HIS A 180 -14.56 6.85 14.62
N MET A 181 -15.57 6.98 13.77
CA MET A 181 -15.73 8.10 12.83
C MET A 181 -16.91 9.00 13.17
N VAL A 182 -16.78 10.29 12.84
CA VAL A 182 -17.89 11.23 12.75
C VAL A 182 -18.29 11.33 11.28
N LEU A 183 -19.52 10.92 10.96
CA LEU A 183 -20.08 10.98 9.61
C LEU A 183 -20.88 12.27 9.46
N SER A 184 -20.61 13.03 8.40
CA SER A 184 -21.37 14.26 8.08
C SER A 184 -22.57 13.97 7.17
N GLU A 185 -22.49 12.95 6.32
CA GLU A 185 -23.53 12.54 5.37
C GLU A 185 -23.32 11.07 4.99
N VAL A 186 -24.42 10.35 4.73
CA VAL A 186 -24.45 8.93 4.32
C VAL A 186 -25.44 8.75 3.17
#